data_AF-A0A0B7FF67-F1
#
_entry.id   AF-A0A0B7FF67-F1
#
_cell.length_a   1.000
_cell.length_b   1.000
_cell.length_c   1.000
_cell.angle_alpha   90.00
_cell.angle_beta   90.00
_cell.angle_gamma   90.00
#
_symmetry.space_group_name_H-M   'P 1'
#
loop_
_entity.id
_entity.type
_entity.pdbx_description
1 polymer ?
#
loop_
_entity_poly.entity_id
_entity_poly.type
_entity_poly.pdbx_seq_one_letter_code
_entity_poly.pdbx_strand_id
1 'polypeptide(L)'
;MAQPAAGDNNQGRSSGVAAAVAAEEGNNVDVATTAPTVGESARPESVEDSQATQSQDIQSLSDEDIFALTQNIKNEEASRRPLVSPVSPLSELRAEFSPFADVMGTTDSGASEYEGPNANVLRKIDWLQKHGGWQAIRRTRGDGDCFYRSLAFAYVEKILTASEPGLAVATSLSHLESTLPLLERAGFQKIVFEDFYEAFAELIQQVVPAPGKLPLTNETLLEQFQNPEISNSIVVFLRLLTSAYIRLSPEDDFMPFLIHPDTGEMVDIRTFVETFVEATGREADHPQIMALSRALRVRIEVAYLDNSNGTLLEDGTLPVNFVKFSPEGAEEDGTKPVVLLYRPGHYDTLEEKLEA
;
A
#
# COMPACT_ATOMS: atom_id res chain seq x y z
N MET A 1 26.61 -3.76 62.45
CA MET A 1 26.61 -5.20 62.13
C MET A 1 26.01 -5.37 60.74
N ALA A 2 26.57 -6.11 59.78
CA ALA A 2 27.97 -6.46 59.55
C ALA A 2 28.12 -6.81 58.05
N GLN A 3 29.01 -6.12 57.35
CA GLN A 3 29.80 -6.70 56.25
C GLN A 3 30.99 -7.48 56.89
N PRO A 4 31.79 -8.33 56.19
CA PRO A 4 32.27 -8.11 54.81
C PRO A 4 32.64 -9.35 53.94
N ALA A 5 33.18 -9.07 52.74
CA ALA A 5 34.34 -9.73 52.08
C ALA A 5 34.25 -11.21 51.61
N ALA A 6 35.07 -11.68 50.65
CA ALA A 6 35.79 -11.04 49.53
C ALA A 6 36.49 -12.11 48.65
N GLY A 7 36.73 -11.79 47.38
CA GLY A 7 37.91 -12.26 46.62
C GLY A 7 37.89 -13.67 45.99
N ASP A 8 38.80 -14.01 45.07
CA ASP A 8 39.73 -13.14 44.31
C ASP A 8 40.29 -13.90 43.06
N ASN A 9 40.84 -13.16 42.09
CA ASN A 9 41.89 -13.50 41.10
C ASN A 9 42.09 -14.94 40.57
N ASN A 10 42.29 -15.08 39.24
CA ASN A 10 43.67 -15.17 38.71
C ASN A 10 43.79 -14.89 37.17
N GLN A 11 44.99 -14.50 36.76
CA GLN A 11 45.42 -14.16 35.39
C GLN A 11 46.30 -15.27 34.74
N GLY A 12 46.54 -15.17 33.42
CA GLY A 12 47.58 -15.91 32.67
C GLY A 12 47.17 -16.08 31.19
N ARG A 13 47.66 -15.36 30.16
CA ARG A 13 48.97 -14.73 29.82
C ARG A 13 50.00 -15.68 29.18
N SER A 14 49.98 -15.78 27.83
CA SER A 14 51.12 -16.03 26.91
C SER A 14 50.61 -16.18 25.45
N SER A 15 51.29 -15.91 24.33
CA SER A 15 52.37 -14.99 23.91
C SER A 15 52.83 -15.39 22.49
N GLY A 16 53.05 -14.43 21.57
CA GLY A 16 53.79 -14.64 20.30
C GLY A 16 52.98 -15.22 19.12
N VAL A 17 53.39 -15.06 17.84
CA VAL A 17 54.63 -14.51 17.25
C VAL A 17 54.31 -13.74 15.94
N ALA A 18 55.20 -12.84 15.53
CA ALA A 18 55.08 -11.97 14.36
C ALA A 18 55.41 -12.63 13.00
N ALA A 19 54.93 -12.02 11.91
CA ALA A 19 55.65 -11.89 10.64
C ALA A 19 55.12 -10.67 9.84
N ALA A 20 56.01 -9.98 9.13
CA ALA A 20 55.69 -8.91 8.18
C ALA A 20 56.13 -9.34 6.77
N VAL A 21 55.78 -8.56 5.73
CA VAL A 21 56.67 -8.08 4.62
C VAL A 21 55.83 -7.42 3.49
N ALA A 22 56.41 -6.35 2.92
CA ALA A 22 56.22 -5.65 1.63
C ALA A 22 55.04 -6.06 0.68
N ALA A 23 54.30 -5.15 0.01
CA ALA A 23 54.65 -3.93 -0.74
C ALA A 23 55.47 -4.15 -2.03
N GLU A 24 54.84 -3.94 -3.19
CA GLU A 24 55.51 -3.33 -4.35
C GLU A 24 54.49 -2.75 -5.35
N GLU A 25 54.80 -1.59 -5.91
CA GLU A 25 54.09 -0.92 -7.00
C GLU A 25 54.74 -1.27 -8.35
N GLY A 26 54.08 -0.98 -9.48
CA GLY A 26 54.84 -0.54 -10.67
C GLY A 26 54.39 -1.04 -12.06
N ASN A 27 53.92 -0.08 -12.87
CA ASN A 27 54.01 0.04 -14.33
C ASN A 27 53.53 -1.13 -15.24
N ASN A 28 52.52 -0.98 -16.12
CA ASN A 28 52.29 0.00 -17.22
C ASN A 28 53.09 -0.31 -18.51
N VAL A 29 52.39 -0.34 -19.66
CA VAL A 29 52.73 0.26 -20.99
C VAL A 29 51.93 -0.41 -22.13
N ASP A 30 51.33 0.43 -22.99
CA ASP A 30 50.63 0.10 -24.25
C ASP A 30 51.51 -0.52 -25.36
N VAL A 31 50.89 -0.99 -26.46
CA VAL A 31 51.06 -0.42 -27.84
C VAL A 31 50.44 -1.32 -28.93
N ALA A 32 49.32 -0.83 -29.49
CA ALA A 32 48.97 -0.67 -30.91
C ALA A 32 49.16 -1.78 -32.00
N THR A 33 48.03 -2.06 -32.69
CA THR A 33 47.84 -2.05 -34.16
C THR A 33 48.45 -3.14 -35.07
N THR A 34 47.58 -3.83 -35.83
CA THR A 34 47.60 -3.88 -37.33
C THR A 34 46.37 -4.58 -37.93
N ALA A 35 45.96 -4.17 -39.13
CA ALA A 35 44.89 -4.78 -39.94
C ALA A 35 45.46 -5.59 -41.13
N PRO A 36 44.63 -6.34 -41.88
CA PRO A 36 44.59 -6.09 -43.34
C PRO A 36 43.21 -6.26 -44.03
N THR A 37 43.19 -5.95 -45.33
CA THR A 37 42.05 -5.83 -46.30
C THR A 37 42.39 -6.66 -47.59
N VAL A 38 41.57 -6.92 -48.64
CA VAL A 38 40.31 -6.38 -49.23
C VAL A 38 39.54 -7.50 -49.96
N GLY A 39 38.21 -7.38 -50.17
CA GLY A 39 37.49 -7.98 -51.33
C GLY A 39 36.27 -8.86 -50.98
N GLU A 40 35.15 -8.88 -51.72
CA GLU A 40 34.75 -8.10 -52.92
C GLU A 40 33.19 -8.04 -53.06
N SER A 41 32.71 -7.02 -53.76
CA SER A 41 31.34 -6.62 -54.15
C SER A 41 30.18 -7.65 -54.26
N ALA A 42 29.03 -7.33 -53.64
CA ALA A 42 27.68 -7.40 -54.28
C ALA A 42 26.63 -6.60 -53.46
N ARG A 43 25.59 -6.05 -54.13
CA ARG A 43 24.49 -5.24 -53.55
C ARG A 43 23.29 -5.28 -54.53
N PRO A 44 22.04 -5.03 -54.10
CA PRO A 44 21.29 -5.61 -52.98
C PRO A 44 20.06 -6.43 -53.44
N GLU A 45 19.52 -7.30 -52.59
CA GLU A 45 18.13 -7.78 -52.71
C GLU A 45 17.28 -7.29 -51.53
N SER A 46 15.98 -7.23 -51.78
CA SER A 46 14.90 -6.61 -50.99
C SER A 46 14.94 -6.85 -49.48
N VAL A 47 14.80 -5.75 -48.72
CA VAL A 47 14.27 -5.80 -47.35
C VAL A 47 12.76 -6.00 -47.45
N GLU A 48 12.28 -7.21 -47.19
CA GLU A 48 10.85 -7.44 -46.92
C GLU A 48 10.55 -7.12 -45.45
N ASP A 49 9.43 -6.42 -45.23
CA ASP A 49 8.91 -6.11 -43.90
C ASP A 49 8.56 -7.39 -43.13
N SER A 50 9.44 -7.79 -42.21
CA SER A 50 9.13 -8.82 -41.21
C SER A 50 8.40 -8.19 -40.02
N GLN A 51 7.14 -7.79 -40.23
CA GLN A 51 6.20 -7.65 -39.11
C GLN A 51 5.90 -9.05 -38.56
N ALA A 52 6.77 -9.54 -37.69
CA ALA A 52 6.58 -10.78 -36.96
C ALA A 52 5.57 -10.55 -35.83
N THR A 53 4.28 -10.59 -36.17
CA THR A 53 3.18 -10.65 -35.21
C THR A 53 3.37 -11.92 -34.36
N GLN A 54 3.82 -11.78 -33.11
CA GLN A 54 3.82 -12.89 -32.15
C GLN A 54 2.39 -13.17 -31.67
N SER A 55 1.59 -13.74 -32.56
CA SER A 55 0.37 -14.43 -32.21
C SER A 55 0.75 -15.75 -31.51
N GLN A 56 1.13 -15.68 -30.23
CA GLN A 56 1.16 -16.89 -29.41
C GLN A 56 -0.26 -17.45 -29.34
N ASP A 57 -0.41 -18.76 -29.58
CA ASP A 57 -1.72 -19.41 -29.55
C ASP A 57 -2.31 -19.32 -28.14
N ILE A 58 -3.24 -18.39 -27.94
CA ILE A 58 -3.94 -18.16 -26.65
C ILE A 58 -4.63 -19.45 -26.17
N GLN A 59 -4.91 -20.39 -27.08
CA GLN A 59 -5.50 -21.70 -26.80
C GLN A 59 -4.51 -22.74 -26.23
N SER A 60 -3.21 -22.44 -26.12
CA SER A 60 -2.19 -23.34 -25.55
C SER A 60 -1.61 -22.89 -24.20
N LEU A 61 -2.12 -21.81 -23.62
CA LEU A 61 -1.69 -21.30 -22.32
C LEU A 61 -2.15 -22.24 -21.20
N SER A 62 -1.29 -22.51 -20.21
CA SER A 62 -1.69 -23.20 -18.99
C SER A 62 -2.51 -22.28 -18.07
N ASP A 63 -3.19 -22.83 -17.07
CA ASP A 63 -3.94 -22.02 -16.09
C ASP A 63 -3.02 -21.02 -15.36
N GLU A 64 -1.74 -21.37 -15.16
CA GLU A 64 -0.71 -20.50 -14.59
C GLU A 64 -0.32 -19.35 -15.55
N ASP A 65 -0.15 -19.65 -16.84
CA ASP A 65 0.11 -18.62 -17.87
C ASP A 65 -1.09 -17.68 -18.04
N ILE A 66 -2.32 -18.20 -17.99
CA ILE A 66 -3.56 -17.42 -18.06
C ILE A 66 -3.68 -16.50 -16.84
N PHE A 67 -3.37 -17.00 -15.65
CA PHE A 67 -3.35 -16.19 -14.43
C PHE A 67 -2.29 -15.08 -14.52
N ALA A 68 -1.06 -15.42 -14.89
CA ALA A 68 0.03 -14.45 -15.05
C ALA A 68 -0.30 -13.37 -16.10
N LEU A 69 -0.85 -13.76 -17.26
CA LEU A 69 -1.30 -12.83 -18.29
C LEU A 69 -2.42 -11.91 -17.79
N THR A 70 -3.40 -12.46 -17.05
CA THR A 70 -4.50 -11.69 -16.47
C THR A 70 -3.99 -10.67 -15.45
N GLN A 71 -3.04 -11.05 -14.58
CA GLN A 71 -2.41 -10.12 -13.63
C GLN A 71 -1.58 -9.06 -14.34
N ASN A 72 -0.83 -9.40 -15.39
CA ASN A 72 -0.08 -8.44 -16.18
C ASN A 72 -0.99 -7.40 -16.84
N ILE A 73 -2.13 -7.81 -17.41
CA ILE A 73 -3.12 -6.89 -18.00
C ILE A 73 -3.71 -5.96 -16.94
N LYS A 74 -4.11 -6.50 -15.77
CA LYS A 74 -4.60 -5.68 -14.64
C LYS A 74 -3.56 -4.65 -14.19
N ASN A 75 -2.31 -5.07 -14.03
CA ASN A 75 -1.20 -4.19 -13.63
C ASN A 75 -0.92 -3.11 -14.68
N GLU A 76 -0.99 -3.44 -15.97
CA GLU A 76 -0.84 -2.45 -17.05
C GLU A 76 -1.98 -1.43 -17.03
N GLU A 77 -3.24 -1.86 -16.89
CA GLU A 77 -4.39 -0.94 -16.79
C GLU A 77 -4.29 -0.05 -15.54
N ALA A 78 -3.95 -0.64 -14.39
CA ALA A 78 -3.74 0.08 -13.13
C ALA A 78 -2.62 1.12 -13.25
N SER A 79 -1.54 0.80 -13.98
CA SER A 79 -0.40 1.72 -14.19
C SER A 79 -0.79 3.03 -14.88
N ARG A 80 -1.88 3.03 -15.68
CA ARG A 80 -2.40 4.22 -16.38
C ARG A 80 -3.09 5.21 -15.45
N ARG A 81 -3.49 4.78 -14.24
CA ARG A 81 -4.08 5.64 -13.19
C ARG A 81 -2.97 6.12 -12.25
N PRO A 82 -3.05 7.35 -11.68
CA PRO A 82 -2.09 7.79 -10.66
C PRO A 82 -2.19 6.88 -9.41
N LEU A 83 -1.11 6.83 -8.62
CA LEU A 83 -1.05 6.02 -7.39
C LEU A 83 -2.13 6.43 -6.38
N VAL A 84 -2.32 7.73 -6.21
CA VAL A 84 -3.46 8.36 -5.53
C VAL A 84 -4.03 9.43 -6.46
N SER A 85 -5.36 9.44 -6.61
CA SER A 85 -6.07 10.41 -7.45
C SER A 85 -6.45 11.66 -6.65
N PRO A 86 -6.73 12.80 -7.32
CA PRO A 86 -7.51 13.87 -6.72
C PRO A 86 -8.84 13.38 -6.16
N VAL A 87 -9.42 14.14 -5.24
CA VAL A 87 -10.78 13.89 -4.74
C VAL A 87 -11.78 14.07 -5.89
N SER A 88 -12.76 13.18 -5.95
CA SER A 88 -13.80 13.16 -7.00
C SER A 88 -15.18 12.93 -6.38
N PRO A 89 -16.26 13.57 -6.84
CA PRO A 89 -17.60 13.35 -6.27
C PRO A 89 -18.07 11.91 -6.44
N LEU A 90 -18.79 11.38 -5.45
CA LEU A 90 -19.35 10.01 -5.49
C LEU A 90 -20.34 9.78 -6.65
N SER A 91 -20.86 10.84 -7.27
CA SER A 91 -21.65 10.76 -8.49
C SER A 91 -20.87 10.21 -9.69
N GLU A 92 -19.54 10.37 -9.75
CA GLU A 92 -18.71 9.72 -10.77
C GLU A 92 -18.67 8.21 -10.57
N LEU A 93 -18.46 7.75 -9.33
CA LEU A 93 -18.52 6.33 -8.99
C LEU A 93 -19.91 5.76 -9.28
N ARG A 94 -20.98 6.52 -8.98
CA ARG A 94 -22.36 6.15 -9.34
C ARG A 94 -22.53 5.98 -10.86
N ALA A 95 -21.88 6.83 -11.66
CA ALA A 95 -21.91 6.74 -13.11
C ALA A 95 -21.20 5.47 -13.63
N GLU A 96 -20.05 5.08 -13.04
CA GLU A 96 -19.33 3.83 -13.38
C GLU A 96 -20.23 2.58 -13.31
N PHE A 97 -21.16 2.53 -12.35
CA PHE A 97 -22.07 1.38 -12.16
C PHE A 97 -23.42 1.53 -12.85
N SER A 98 -23.73 2.69 -13.43
CA SER A 98 -25.02 2.97 -14.05
C SER A 98 -25.15 2.27 -15.41
N PRO A 99 -26.29 1.63 -15.73
CA PRO A 99 -26.45 0.86 -16.98
C PRO A 99 -26.39 1.70 -18.28
N PHE A 100 -26.27 3.02 -18.16
CA PHE A 100 -26.18 3.97 -19.27
C PHE A 100 -24.76 4.52 -19.51
N ALA A 101 -23.73 4.06 -18.77
CA ALA A 101 -22.35 4.55 -18.90
C ALA A 101 -21.80 4.47 -20.34
N ASP A 102 -22.17 3.44 -21.10
CA ASP A 102 -21.75 3.22 -22.49
C ASP A 102 -22.67 3.88 -23.54
N VAL A 103 -23.80 4.46 -23.15
CA VAL A 103 -24.80 5.01 -24.10
C VAL A 103 -24.75 6.53 -24.11
N MET A 104 -23.77 7.09 -24.83
CA MET A 104 -23.81 8.49 -25.24
C MET A 104 -25.06 8.76 -26.09
N GLY A 105 -26.00 9.55 -25.54
CA GLY A 105 -26.89 10.38 -26.36
C GLY A 105 -28.38 10.05 -26.44
N THR A 106 -28.98 9.33 -25.48
CA THR A 106 -30.46 9.16 -25.43
C THR A 106 -31.07 9.67 -24.12
N THR A 107 -31.30 10.98 -24.04
CA THR A 107 -32.09 11.62 -22.99
C THR A 107 -33.60 11.46 -23.24
N ASP A 108 -34.09 10.22 -23.22
CA ASP A 108 -35.53 9.91 -23.05
C ASP A 108 -35.73 8.40 -22.86
N SER A 109 -35.73 7.94 -21.61
CA SER A 109 -36.39 6.70 -21.22
C SER A 109 -36.69 6.71 -19.72
N GLY A 110 -37.93 6.39 -19.35
CA GLY A 110 -38.39 6.29 -17.96
C GLY A 110 -37.94 4.99 -17.28
N ALA A 111 -36.67 4.62 -17.44
CA ALA A 111 -36.05 3.51 -16.72
C ALA A 111 -35.88 3.88 -15.24
N SER A 112 -36.04 2.91 -14.34
CA SER A 112 -35.79 3.13 -12.92
C SER A 112 -34.29 3.35 -12.68
N GLU A 113 -33.96 4.24 -11.74
CA GLU A 113 -32.58 4.60 -11.35
C GLU A 113 -31.73 3.42 -10.83
N TYR A 114 -32.35 2.25 -10.66
CA TYR A 114 -31.82 1.04 -10.04
C TYR A 114 -32.17 -0.23 -10.84
N GLU A 115 -31.80 -0.25 -12.12
CA GLU A 115 -31.96 -1.40 -13.02
C GLU A 115 -30.61 -2.07 -13.34
N GLY A 116 -30.67 -3.32 -13.79
CA GLY A 116 -29.50 -4.09 -14.20
C GLY A 116 -28.74 -4.76 -13.05
N PRO A 117 -27.57 -5.37 -13.35
CA PRO A 117 -26.84 -6.22 -12.40
C PRO A 117 -26.29 -5.44 -11.20
N ASN A 118 -26.08 -4.13 -11.31
CA ASN A 118 -25.48 -3.28 -10.28
C ASN A 118 -26.53 -2.53 -9.42
N ALA A 119 -27.81 -2.91 -9.49
CA ALA A 119 -28.89 -2.17 -8.84
C ALA A 119 -28.66 -1.97 -7.33
N ASN A 120 -28.14 -2.97 -6.60
CA ASN A 120 -27.88 -2.83 -5.16
C ASN A 120 -26.65 -1.94 -4.89
N VAL A 121 -25.64 -1.99 -5.76
CA VAL A 121 -24.45 -1.12 -5.70
C VAL A 121 -24.86 0.36 -5.86
N LEU A 122 -25.71 0.67 -6.84
CA LEU A 122 -26.25 2.02 -7.05
C LEU A 122 -27.03 2.52 -5.83
N ARG A 123 -27.92 1.69 -5.27
CA ARG A 123 -28.68 2.01 -4.04
C ARG A 123 -27.79 2.25 -2.83
N LYS A 124 -26.64 1.60 -2.75
CA LYS A 124 -25.63 1.77 -1.70
C LYS A 124 -24.82 3.06 -1.86
N ILE A 125 -24.44 3.44 -3.09
CA ILE A 125 -23.80 4.74 -3.35
C ILE A 125 -24.76 5.88 -3.00
N ASP A 126 -26.03 5.79 -3.42
CA ASP A 126 -27.05 6.79 -3.07
C ASP A 126 -27.32 6.85 -1.56
N TRP A 127 -27.20 5.73 -0.84
CA TRP A 127 -27.27 5.72 0.62
C TRP A 127 -26.08 6.44 1.27
N LEU A 128 -24.85 6.20 0.79
CA LEU A 128 -23.65 6.87 1.29
C LEU A 128 -23.77 8.40 1.16
N GLN A 129 -24.35 8.87 0.05
CA GLN A 129 -24.57 10.30 -0.21
C GLN A 129 -25.71 10.93 0.60
N LYS A 130 -26.86 10.25 0.71
CA LYS A 130 -28.07 10.79 1.36
C LYS A 130 -28.06 10.64 2.88
N HIS A 131 -27.56 9.51 3.39
CA HIS A 131 -27.63 9.12 4.80
C HIS A 131 -26.26 8.95 5.45
N GLY A 132 -25.25 8.52 4.70
CA GLY A 132 -23.89 8.31 5.20
C GLY A 132 -23.07 9.60 5.40
N GLY A 133 -23.45 10.70 4.76
CA GLY A 133 -22.73 11.98 4.81
C GLY A 133 -21.50 12.07 3.90
N TRP A 134 -21.22 11.03 3.12
CA TRP A 134 -20.08 10.97 2.20
C TRP A 134 -20.44 11.64 0.88
N GLN A 135 -19.63 12.58 0.39
CA GLN A 135 -19.91 13.30 -0.86
C GLN A 135 -18.89 13.01 -1.95
N ALA A 136 -17.71 12.52 -1.58
CA ALA A 136 -16.61 12.28 -2.50
C ALA A 136 -15.82 11.02 -2.16
N ILE A 137 -14.94 10.66 -3.10
CA ILE A 137 -14.07 9.50 -3.07
C ILE A 137 -12.69 9.91 -3.59
N ARG A 138 -11.66 9.49 -2.87
CA ARG A 138 -10.26 9.60 -3.29
C ARG A 138 -9.80 8.22 -3.77
N ARG A 139 -9.72 8.07 -5.08
CA ARG A 139 -9.38 6.77 -5.71
C ARG A 139 -7.89 6.47 -5.59
N THR A 140 -7.53 5.23 -5.30
CA THR A 140 -6.12 4.77 -5.38
C THR A 140 -5.90 3.79 -6.54
N ARG A 141 -4.64 3.51 -6.88
CA ARG A 141 -4.32 2.51 -7.89
C ARG A 141 -4.64 1.10 -7.38
N GLY A 142 -5.31 0.29 -8.20
CA GLY A 142 -5.53 -1.14 -7.95
C GLY A 142 -4.28 -1.97 -8.25
N ASP A 143 -3.19 -1.71 -7.53
CA ASP A 143 -1.89 -2.38 -7.66
C ASP A 143 -1.64 -3.42 -6.55
N GLY A 144 -2.64 -3.71 -5.72
CA GLY A 144 -2.53 -4.55 -4.52
C GLY A 144 -1.97 -3.83 -3.28
N ASP A 145 -1.44 -2.60 -3.42
CA ASP A 145 -0.97 -1.76 -2.31
C ASP A 145 -2.02 -0.72 -1.86
N CYS A 146 -3.17 -0.67 -2.54
CA CYS A 146 -4.27 0.29 -2.35
C CYS A 146 -4.67 0.55 -0.88
N PHE A 147 -4.81 -0.49 -0.04
CA PHE A 147 -5.11 -0.34 1.39
C PHE A 147 -4.05 0.48 2.14
N TYR A 148 -2.79 0.04 2.08
CA TYR A 148 -1.67 0.69 2.76
C TYR A 148 -1.50 2.12 2.27
N ARG A 149 -1.65 2.35 0.97
CA ARG A 149 -1.53 3.66 0.33
C ARG A 149 -2.66 4.61 0.76
N SER A 150 -3.91 4.13 0.78
CA SER A 150 -5.09 4.89 1.23
C SER A 150 -4.98 5.27 2.71
N LEU A 151 -4.59 4.31 3.56
CA LEU A 151 -4.42 4.53 5.00
C LEU A 151 -3.29 5.52 5.29
N ALA A 152 -2.14 5.38 4.63
CA ALA A 152 -1.01 6.28 4.80
C ALA A 152 -1.34 7.72 4.38
N PHE A 153 -2.04 7.89 3.26
CA PHE A 153 -2.49 9.20 2.80
C PHE A 153 -3.42 9.86 3.84
N ALA A 154 -4.48 9.15 4.24
CA ALA A 154 -5.47 9.64 5.20
C ALA A 154 -4.86 9.87 6.60
N TYR A 155 -3.78 9.16 6.96
CA TYR A 155 -3.03 9.39 8.20
C TYR A 155 -2.35 10.76 8.20
N VAL A 156 -1.64 11.12 7.13
CA VAL A 156 -0.96 12.43 7.03
C VAL A 156 -1.97 13.56 6.84
N GLU A 157 -3.00 13.37 6.03
CA GLU A 157 -4.08 14.35 5.81
C GLU A 157 -4.79 14.72 7.12
N LYS A 158 -4.99 13.77 8.04
CA LYS A 158 -5.52 14.04 9.39
C LYS A 158 -4.60 14.84 10.29
N ILE A 159 -3.29 14.66 10.16
CA ILE A 159 -2.30 15.45 10.90
C ILE A 159 -2.27 16.89 10.35
N LEU A 160 -2.36 17.03 9.02
CA LEU A 160 -2.41 18.30 8.30
C LEU A 160 -3.68 19.11 8.61
N THR A 161 -4.83 18.44 8.72
CA THR A 161 -6.14 19.07 9.03
C THR A 161 -6.48 19.13 10.53
N ALA A 162 -5.57 18.69 11.41
CA ALA A 162 -5.75 18.74 12.85
C ALA A 162 -5.87 20.18 13.38
N SER A 163 -6.63 20.40 14.45
CA SER A 163 -6.75 21.72 15.08
C SER A 163 -5.44 22.23 15.70
N GLU A 164 -4.54 21.31 16.07
CA GLU A 164 -3.21 21.60 16.63
C GLU A 164 -2.13 20.78 15.88
N PRO A 165 -1.75 21.16 14.64
CA PRO A 165 -0.89 20.34 13.79
C PRO A 165 0.48 20.01 14.43
N GLY A 166 1.05 20.92 15.20
CA GLY A 166 2.32 20.68 15.90
C GLY A 166 2.25 19.59 16.96
N LEU A 167 1.12 19.50 17.68
CA LEU A 167 0.88 18.42 18.64
C LEU A 167 0.59 17.10 17.92
N ALA A 168 -0.17 17.15 16.82
CA ALA A 168 -0.45 15.99 15.99
C ALA A 168 0.85 15.38 15.41
N VAL A 169 1.70 16.19 14.79
CA VAL A 169 3.03 15.79 14.28
C VAL A 169 3.88 15.17 15.38
N ALA A 170 4.03 15.85 16.53
CA ALA A 170 4.87 15.35 17.63
C ALA A 170 4.36 14.02 18.19
N THR A 171 3.03 13.86 18.34
CA THR A 171 2.40 12.64 18.84
C THR A 171 2.54 11.49 17.83
N SER A 172 2.28 11.76 16.54
CA SER A 172 2.40 10.76 15.48
C SER A 172 3.83 10.27 15.27
N LEU A 173 4.82 11.17 15.25
CA LEU A 173 6.23 10.78 15.14
C LEU A 173 6.69 9.97 16.36
N SER A 174 6.36 10.42 17.58
CA SER A 174 6.71 9.69 18.80
C SER A 174 6.05 8.30 18.86
N HIS A 175 4.80 8.17 18.38
CA HIS A 175 4.13 6.88 18.29
C HIS A 175 4.79 5.98 17.23
N LEU A 176 5.06 6.48 16.02
CA LEU A 176 5.73 5.72 14.96
C LEU A 176 7.13 5.24 15.39
N GLU A 177 7.94 6.10 16.00
CA GLU A 177 9.24 5.73 16.55
C GLU A 177 9.12 4.62 17.61
N SER A 178 8.07 4.67 18.45
CA SER A 178 7.80 3.61 19.44
C SER A 178 7.41 2.25 18.82
N THR A 179 7.06 2.20 17.53
CA THR A 179 6.80 0.94 16.81
C THR A 179 8.05 0.25 16.29
N LEU A 180 9.17 0.96 16.12
CA LEU A 180 10.40 0.40 15.53
C LEU A 180 10.96 -0.82 16.29
N PRO A 181 10.92 -0.88 17.64
CA PRO A 181 11.32 -2.08 18.39
C PRO A 181 10.44 -3.31 18.11
N LEU A 182 9.24 -3.17 17.51
CA LEU A 182 8.44 -4.32 17.05
C LEU A 182 9.09 -4.96 15.82
N LEU A 183 9.59 -4.16 14.87
CA LEU A 183 10.28 -4.67 13.69
C LEU A 183 11.54 -5.45 14.08
N GLU A 184 12.36 -4.89 14.97
CA GLU A 184 13.57 -5.56 15.47
C GLU A 184 13.25 -6.87 16.21
N ARG A 185 12.22 -6.87 17.07
CA ARG A 185 11.75 -8.08 17.77
C ARG A 185 11.18 -9.15 16.84
N ALA A 186 10.60 -8.77 15.71
CA ALA A 186 10.13 -9.68 14.68
C ALA A 186 11.27 -10.26 13.81
N GLY A 187 12.50 -9.76 13.97
CA GLY A 187 13.69 -10.23 13.29
C GLY A 187 14.17 -9.36 12.12
N PHE A 188 13.50 -8.23 11.85
CA PHE A 188 13.96 -7.28 10.83
C PHE A 188 15.18 -6.50 11.34
N GLN A 189 16.24 -6.43 10.54
CA GLN A 189 17.41 -5.62 10.84
C GLN A 189 17.10 -4.14 10.56
N LYS A 190 17.57 -3.21 11.40
CA LYS A 190 17.29 -1.77 11.26
C LYS A 190 17.56 -1.23 9.84
N ILE A 191 18.68 -1.61 9.24
CA ILE A 191 19.08 -1.26 7.86
C ILE A 191 18.12 -1.73 6.75
N VAL A 192 17.19 -2.63 7.05
CA VAL A 192 16.17 -3.10 6.09
C VAL A 192 14.93 -2.20 6.10
N PHE A 193 14.68 -1.45 7.19
CA PHE A 193 13.47 -0.65 7.35
C PHE A 193 13.69 0.84 7.64
N GLU A 194 14.92 1.27 7.98
CA GLU A 194 15.17 2.66 8.40
C GLU A 194 14.87 3.68 7.29
N ASP A 195 15.36 3.49 6.07
CA ASP A 195 15.07 4.37 4.92
C ASP A 195 13.56 4.46 4.62
N PHE A 196 12.83 3.34 4.72
CA PHE A 196 11.38 3.28 4.49
C PHE A 196 10.58 3.98 5.59
N TYR A 197 11.03 3.86 6.85
CA TYR A 197 10.49 4.61 7.98
C TYR A 197 10.75 6.11 7.82
N GLU A 198 11.98 6.49 7.46
CA GLU A 198 12.39 7.89 7.29
C GLU A 198 11.54 8.59 6.23
N ALA A 199 11.25 7.93 5.10
CA ALA A 199 10.34 8.46 4.07
C ALA A 199 8.95 8.85 4.63
N PHE A 200 8.40 8.09 5.59
CA PHE A 200 7.11 8.39 6.22
C PHE A 200 7.23 9.46 7.31
N ALA A 201 8.27 9.37 8.14
CA ALA A 201 8.54 10.33 9.22
C ALA A 201 8.85 11.73 8.68
N GLU A 202 9.63 11.85 7.61
CA GLU A 202 9.92 13.13 6.94
C GLU A 202 8.65 13.76 6.37
N LEU A 203 7.77 12.98 5.75
CA LEU A 203 6.51 13.49 5.19
C LEU A 203 5.59 14.04 6.29
N ILE A 204 5.49 13.35 7.43
CA ILE A 204 4.75 13.84 8.60
C ILE A 204 5.40 15.12 9.16
N GLN A 205 6.73 15.18 9.23
CA GLN A 205 7.44 16.36 9.71
C GLN A 205 7.24 17.59 8.81
N GLN A 206 7.02 17.41 7.50
CA GLN A 206 6.74 18.51 6.57
C GLN A 206 5.42 19.26 6.84
N VAL A 207 4.48 18.67 7.59
CA VAL A 207 3.25 19.37 8.03
C VAL A 207 3.57 20.60 8.90
N VAL A 208 4.60 20.52 9.75
CA VAL A 208 5.12 21.65 10.52
C VAL A 208 6.60 21.84 10.20
N PRO A 209 6.91 22.54 9.09
CA PRO A 209 8.24 22.56 8.49
C PRO A 209 9.25 23.34 9.35
N ALA A 210 10.53 23.01 9.18
CA ALA A 210 11.62 23.81 9.71
C ALA A 210 11.62 25.25 9.12
N PRO A 211 12.09 26.27 9.87
CA PRO A 211 12.09 27.66 9.41
C PRO A 211 12.74 27.85 8.03
N GLY A 212 12.01 28.48 7.11
CA GLY A 212 12.46 28.74 5.74
C GLY A 212 12.10 27.66 4.71
N LYS A 213 11.48 26.54 5.12
CA LYS A 213 10.82 25.60 4.21
C LYS A 213 9.33 25.93 4.08
N LEU A 214 8.71 25.54 2.96
CA LEU A 214 7.25 25.59 2.79
C LEU A 214 6.59 24.45 3.56
N PRO A 215 5.37 24.65 4.11
CA PRO A 215 4.60 23.58 4.75
C PRO A 215 4.00 22.65 3.71
N LEU A 216 3.74 21.41 4.12
CA LEU A 216 2.91 20.48 3.36
C LEU A 216 1.49 21.05 3.20
N THR A 217 0.88 20.80 2.05
CA THR A 217 -0.49 21.17 1.67
C THR A 217 -1.20 19.93 1.10
N ASN A 218 -2.51 19.98 0.89
CA ASN A 218 -3.24 18.83 0.32
C ASN A 218 -2.80 18.51 -1.12
N GLU A 219 -2.40 19.53 -1.90
CA GLU A 219 -1.84 19.37 -3.25
C GLU A 219 -0.45 18.73 -3.20
N THR A 220 0.45 19.25 -2.36
CA THR A 220 1.81 18.72 -2.26
C THR A 220 1.82 17.32 -1.62
N LEU A 221 0.94 17.03 -0.65
CA LEU A 221 0.71 15.67 -0.14
C LEU A 221 0.29 14.71 -1.26
N LEU A 222 -0.61 15.14 -2.16
CA LEU A 222 -1.00 14.38 -3.34
C LEU A 222 0.18 14.16 -4.30
N GLU A 223 1.01 15.17 -4.55
CA GLU A 223 2.23 15.03 -5.35
C GLU A 223 3.22 14.02 -4.73
N GLN A 224 3.44 14.06 -3.41
CA GLN A 224 4.30 13.10 -2.71
C GLN A 224 3.76 11.66 -2.83
N PHE A 225 2.43 11.46 -2.72
CA PHE A 225 1.81 10.15 -2.89
C PHE A 225 1.65 9.71 -4.36
N GLN A 226 1.81 10.62 -5.33
CA GLN A 226 1.93 10.29 -6.75
C GLN A 226 3.37 9.97 -7.16
N ASN A 227 4.38 10.34 -6.38
CA ASN A 227 5.76 9.89 -6.56
C ASN A 227 5.88 8.39 -6.18
N PRO A 228 6.27 7.50 -7.12
CA PRO A 228 6.39 6.07 -6.84
C PRO A 228 7.44 5.71 -5.78
N GLU A 229 8.56 6.44 -5.72
CA GLU A 229 9.65 6.17 -4.78
C GLU A 229 9.19 6.41 -3.34
N ILE A 230 8.62 7.58 -3.09
CA ILE A 230 8.13 8.01 -1.76
C ILE A 230 6.92 7.18 -1.35
N SER A 231 5.91 7.07 -2.22
CA SER A 231 4.68 6.36 -1.89
C SER A 231 4.90 4.87 -1.67
N ASN A 232 5.75 4.21 -2.47
CA ASN A 232 6.04 2.79 -2.26
C ASN A 232 6.96 2.55 -1.04
N SER A 233 7.88 3.48 -0.72
CA SER A 233 8.68 3.39 0.50
C SER A 233 7.81 3.38 1.75
N ILE A 234 6.82 4.28 1.81
CA ILE A 234 5.84 4.33 2.91
C ILE A 234 5.03 3.03 2.96
N VAL A 235 4.56 2.52 1.81
CA VAL A 235 3.84 1.23 1.75
C VAL A 235 4.69 0.07 2.28
N VAL A 236 5.98 -0.02 1.91
CA VAL A 236 6.89 -1.08 2.39
C VAL A 236 7.05 -1.00 3.91
N PHE A 237 7.27 0.19 4.48
CA PHE A 237 7.33 0.36 5.93
C PHE A 237 6.06 -0.14 6.62
N LEU A 238 4.87 0.21 6.11
CA LEU A 238 3.61 -0.23 6.70
C LEU A 238 3.36 -1.74 6.53
N ARG A 239 3.80 -2.35 5.42
CA ARG A 239 3.78 -3.82 5.24
C ARG A 239 4.68 -4.53 6.25
N LEU A 240 5.90 -4.05 6.44
CA LEU A 240 6.83 -4.61 7.45
C LEU A 240 6.28 -4.45 8.87
N LEU A 241 5.71 -3.29 9.21
CA LEU A 241 5.06 -3.05 10.51
C LEU A 241 3.87 -3.99 10.73
N THR A 242 3.05 -4.21 9.70
CA THR A 242 1.92 -5.15 9.73
C THR A 242 2.40 -6.59 9.98
N SER A 243 3.44 -7.03 9.25
CA SER A 243 4.06 -8.34 9.47
C SER A 243 4.60 -8.48 10.90
N ALA A 244 5.37 -7.51 11.39
CA ALA A 244 5.91 -7.53 12.74
C ALA A 244 4.81 -7.57 13.82
N TYR A 245 3.71 -6.85 13.63
CA TYR A 245 2.59 -6.88 14.56
C TYR A 245 1.90 -8.25 14.59
N ILE A 246 1.61 -8.86 13.43
CA ILE A 246 1.03 -10.20 13.33
C ILE A 246 1.97 -11.25 13.95
N ARG A 247 3.27 -11.22 13.62
CA ARG A 247 4.30 -12.15 14.14
C ARG A 247 4.47 -12.11 15.66
N LEU A 248 4.19 -10.98 16.31
CA LEU A 248 4.44 -10.76 17.74
C LEU A 248 3.19 -10.76 18.62
N SER A 249 2.01 -10.88 18.02
CA SER A 249 0.74 -11.01 18.73
C SER A 249 0.50 -12.46 19.20
N PRO A 250 -0.34 -12.69 20.21
CA PRO A 250 -0.83 -14.04 20.55
C PRO A 250 -1.36 -14.77 19.31
N GLU A 251 -1.03 -16.06 19.17
CA GLU A 251 -1.41 -16.85 17.99
C GLU A 251 -2.93 -16.86 17.76
N ASP A 252 -3.70 -16.99 18.85
CA ASP A 252 -5.17 -17.02 18.84
C ASP A 252 -5.82 -15.74 18.25
N ASP A 253 -5.13 -14.59 18.25
CA ASP A 253 -5.67 -13.32 17.74
C ASP A 253 -5.72 -13.29 16.21
N PHE A 254 -4.83 -14.04 15.54
CA PHE A 254 -4.66 -13.99 14.08
C PHE A 254 -4.86 -15.33 13.39
N MET A 255 -4.35 -16.44 13.95
CA MET A 255 -4.40 -17.78 13.35
C MET A 255 -5.79 -18.20 12.80
N PRO A 256 -6.92 -17.91 13.45
CA PRO A 256 -8.25 -18.26 12.92
C PRO A 256 -8.63 -17.58 11.60
N PHE A 257 -7.89 -16.54 11.20
CA PHE A 257 -8.16 -15.70 10.02
C PHE A 257 -7.09 -15.82 8.93
N LEU A 258 -6.03 -16.61 9.14
CA LEU A 258 -4.91 -16.74 8.19
C LEU A 258 -5.23 -17.78 7.13
N ILE A 259 -6.01 -17.38 6.13
CA ILE A 259 -6.48 -18.22 5.04
C ILE A 259 -5.74 -17.82 3.75
N HIS A 260 -5.28 -18.82 2.98
CA HIS A 260 -4.70 -18.60 1.66
C HIS A 260 -5.78 -18.07 0.71
N PRO A 261 -5.58 -16.91 0.05
CA PRO A 261 -6.62 -16.29 -0.78
C PRO A 261 -7.07 -17.18 -1.94
N ASP A 262 -6.13 -17.85 -2.63
CA ASP A 262 -6.46 -18.68 -3.79
C ASP A 262 -6.97 -20.10 -3.45
N THR A 263 -6.43 -20.78 -2.41
CA THR A 263 -6.80 -22.18 -2.09
C THR A 263 -7.87 -22.31 -1.02
N GLY A 264 -8.09 -21.28 -0.19
CA GLY A 264 -8.98 -21.34 0.97
C GLY A 264 -8.46 -22.18 2.14
N GLU A 265 -7.20 -22.63 2.10
CA GLU A 265 -6.58 -23.42 3.17
C GLU A 265 -6.01 -22.53 4.28
N MET A 266 -5.92 -23.06 5.51
CA MET A 266 -5.28 -22.37 6.63
C MET A 266 -3.75 -22.33 6.44
N VAL A 267 -3.15 -21.18 6.74
CA VAL A 267 -1.72 -20.90 6.60
C VAL A 267 -1.16 -20.49 7.96
N ASP A 268 0.06 -20.93 8.29
CA ASP A 268 0.72 -20.48 9.52
C ASP A 268 1.12 -18.99 9.45
N ILE A 269 1.26 -18.34 10.61
CA ILE A 269 1.65 -16.93 10.73
C ILE A 269 2.84 -16.57 9.84
N ARG A 270 3.89 -17.40 9.80
CA ARG A 270 5.12 -17.08 9.10
C ARG A 270 4.92 -17.11 7.59
N THR A 271 4.35 -18.20 7.07
CA THR A 271 4.06 -18.32 5.64
C THR A 271 3.08 -17.25 5.19
N PHE A 272 2.09 -16.90 6.01
CA PHE A 272 1.12 -15.86 5.69
C PHE A 272 1.77 -14.48 5.53
N VAL A 273 2.58 -14.04 6.51
CA VAL A 273 3.19 -12.71 6.45
C VAL A 273 4.27 -12.61 5.38
N GLU A 274 5.08 -13.65 5.17
CA GLU A 274 6.12 -13.68 4.13
C GLU A 274 5.50 -13.65 2.72
N THR A 275 4.32 -14.25 2.53
CA THR A 275 3.69 -14.41 1.19
C THR A 275 2.66 -13.33 0.84
N PHE A 276 1.86 -12.87 1.82
CA PHE A 276 0.67 -12.02 1.61
C PHE A 276 0.73 -10.66 2.31
N VAL A 277 1.76 -10.39 3.12
CA VAL A 277 1.91 -9.11 3.84
C VAL A 277 3.16 -8.36 3.39
N GLU A 278 4.34 -8.99 3.48
CA GLU A 278 5.63 -8.39 3.16
C GLU A 278 5.82 -8.15 1.65
N ALA A 279 5.32 -9.07 0.82
CA ALA A 279 5.34 -8.92 -0.63
C ALA A 279 4.45 -7.75 -1.09
N THR A 280 5.04 -6.79 -1.81
CA THR A 280 4.33 -5.67 -2.45
C THR A 280 3.34 -6.17 -3.50
N GLY A 281 2.24 -5.43 -3.68
CA GLY A 281 1.18 -5.80 -4.61
C GLY A 281 0.33 -7.01 -4.22
N ARG A 282 0.38 -7.42 -2.94
CA ARG A 282 -0.56 -8.40 -2.36
C ARG A 282 -1.69 -7.68 -1.64
N GLU A 283 -2.93 -7.95 -2.04
CA GLU A 283 -4.13 -7.37 -1.44
C GLU A 283 -4.16 -7.57 0.10
N ALA A 284 -4.68 -6.56 0.80
CA ALA A 284 -4.88 -6.60 2.24
C ALA A 284 -6.33 -6.95 2.59
N ASP A 285 -6.51 -7.83 3.57
CA ASP A 285 -7.81 -8.23 4.09
C ASP A 285 -7.84 -8.00 5.62
N HIS A 286 -8.89 -8.47 6.28
CA HIS A 286 -9.18 -8.33 7.70
C HIS A 286 -7.95 -8.45 8.63
N PRO A 287 -7.07 -9.48 8.57
CA PRO A 287 -5.93 -9.56 9.48
C PRO A 287 -4.91 -8.43 9.28
N GLN A 288 -4.60 -8.03 8.03
CA GLN A 288 -3.70 -6.89 7.78
C GLN A 288 -4.31 -5.56 8.27
N ILE A 289 -5.60 -5.34 8.01
CA ILE A 289 -6.31 -4.11 8.42
C ILE A 289 -6.36 -4.01 9.95
N MET A 290 -6.69 -5.12 10.63
CA MET A 290 -6.73 -5.20 12.09
C MET A 290 -5.35 -4.95 12.72
N ALA A 291 -4.31 -5.62 12.21
CA ALA A 291 -2.95 -5.46 12.70
C ALA A 291 -2.47 -4.01 12.56
N LEU A 292 -2.66 -3.39 11.38
CA LEU A 292 -2.17 -2.04 11.14
C LEU A 292 -3.00 -0.96 11.88
N SER A 293 -4.31 -1.16 12.03
CA SER A 293 -5.17 -0.34 12.89
C SER A 293 -4.67 -0.30 14.33
N ARG A 294 -4.36 -1.47 14.91
CA ARG A 294 -3.81 -1.57 16.28
C ARG A 294 -2.38 -1.02 16.38
N ALA A 295 -1.51 -1.33 15.42
CA ALA A 295 -0.11 -0.88 15.41
C ALA A 295 0.02 0.66 15.31
N LEU A 296 -0.74 1.31 14.41
CA LEU A 296 -0.74 2.77 14.26
C LEU A 296 -1.64 3.49 15.27
N ARG A 297 -2.44 2.75 16.05
CA ARG A 297 -3.52 3.28 16.91
C ARG A 297 -4.55 4.13 16.15
N VAL A 298 -4.91 3.70 14.94
CA VAL A 298 -5.86 4.39 14.06
C VAL A 298 -7.16 3.59 13.98
N ARG A 299 -8.30 4.24 14.23
CA ARG A 299 -9.62 3.67 13.92
C ARG A 299 -9.83 3.65 12.41
N ILE A 300 -10.21 2.50 11.85
CA ILE A 300 -10.52 2.30 10.44
C ILE A 300 -11.94 1.74 10.33
N GLU A 301 -12.75 2.27 9.42
CA GLU A 301 -14.05 1.68 9.07
C GLU A 301 -14.06 1.35 7.57
N VAL A 302 -14.49 0.14 7.22
CA VAL A 302 -14.53 -0.34 5.84
C VAL A 302 -15.98 -0.47 5.40
N ALA A 303 -16.38 0.38 4.46
CA ALA A 303 -17.69 0.41 3.82
C ALA A 303 -17.72 -0.59 2.66
N TYR A 304 -18.50 -1.65 2.76
CA TYR A 304 -18.55 -2.70 1.74
C TYR A 304 -19.52 -2.33 0.61
N LEU A 305 -18.97 -2.02 -0.57
CA LEU A 305 -19.71 -1.73 -1.79
C LEU A 305 -19.80 -2.98 -2.68
N ASP A 306 -20.76 -3.83 -2.34
CA ASP A 306 -21.03 -5.09 -3.01
C ASP A 306 -22.50 -5.20 -3.44
N ASN A 307 -22.83 -6.20 -4.24
CA ASN A 307 -24.19 -6.39 -4.77
C ASN A 307 -25.13 -7.14 -3.81
N SER A 308 -24.74 -7.38 -2.54
CA SER A 308 -25.60 -8.05 -1.56
C SER A 308 -26.94 -7.34 -1.35
N ASN A 309 -27.98 -8.15 -1.16
CA ASN A 309 -29.32 -7.70 -0.85
C ASN A 309 -29.40 -7.19 0.60
N GLY A 310 -30.32 -6.27 0.87
CA GLY A 310 -30.62 -5.78 2.21
C GLY A 310 -32.05 -5.24 2.31
N THR A 311 -32.39 -4.68 3.46
CA THR A 311 -33.66 -3.99 3.66
C THR A 311 -33.62 -2.62 2.99
N LEU A 312 -34.47 -2.41 1.99
CA LEU A 312 -34.65 -1.12 1.34
C LEU A 312 -35.24 -0.10 2.31
N LEU A 313 -34.72 1.13 2.27
CA LEU A 313 -35.35 2.28 2.93
C LEU A 313 -36.50 2.83 2.08
N GLU A 314 -37.34 3.67 2.66
CA GLU A 314 -38.52 4.26 1.99
C GLU A 314 -38.15 5.11 0.76
N ASP A 315 -36.94 5.68 0.73
CA ASP A 315 -36.38 6.44 -0.40
C ASP A 315 -35.74 5.56 -1.49
N GLY A 316 -35.86 4.24 -1.35
CA GLY A 316 -35.31 3.24 -2.26
C GLY A 316 -33.81 2.96 -2.11
N THR A 317 -33.11 3.57 -1.17
CA THR A 317 -31.68 3.31 -0.94
C THR A 317 -31.44 2.03 -0.11
N LEU A 318 -30.19 1.54 -0.13
CA LEU A 318 -29.75 0.37 0.65
C LEU A 318 -28.62 0.76 1.61
N PRO A 319 -28.76 0.51 2.93
CA PRO A 319 -27.68 0.72 3.87
C PRO A 319 -26.40 -0.05 3.50
N VAL A 320 -25.26 0.64 3.61
CA VAL A 320 -23.93 0.02 3.44
C VAL A 320 -23.50 -0.63 4.75
N ASN A 321 -22.87 -1.80 4.65
CA ASN A 321 -22.28 -2.47 5.80
C ASN A 321 -20.90 -1.88 6.12
N PHE A 322 -20.66 -1.52 7.39
CA PHE A 322 -19.37 -1.00 7.87
C PHE A 322 -18.73 -2.01 8.82
N VAL A 323 -17.56 -2.53 8.47
CA VAL A 323 -16.72 -3.30 9.39
C VAL A 323 -15.78 -2.33 10.09
N LYS A 324 -15.73 -2.36 11.43
CA LYS A 324 -14.97 -1.42 12.25
C LYS A 324 -13.74 -2.09 12.84
N PHE A 325 -12.58 -1.45 12.65
CA PHE A 325 -11.30 -1.84 13.23
C PHE A 325 -10.85 -0.73 14.17
N SER A 326 -10.66 -1.09 15.44
CA SER A 326 -10.26 -0.15 16.49
C SER A 326 -9.00 -0.65 17.20
N PRO A 327 -8.16 0.27 17.70
CA PRO A 327 -7.07 -0.10 18.61
C PRO A 327 -7.63 -0.71 19.89
N GLU A 328 -6.90 -1.66 20.48
CA GLU A 328 -7.29 -2.27 21.76
C GLU A 328 -7.33 -1.24 22.88
N GLY A 329 -8.40 -1.26 23.67
CA GLY A 329 -8.59 -0.34 24.80
C GLY A 329 -8.85 1.12 24.41
N ALA A 330 -9.06 1.43 23.12
CA ALA A 330 -9.50 2.75 22.70
C ALA A 330 -10.97 2.99 23.10
N GLU A 331 -11.20 3.87 24.06
CA GLU A 331 -12.50 4.53 24.23
C GLU A 331 -12.79 5.43 23.01
N GLU A 332 -14.04 5.88 22.84
CA GLU A 332 -14.39 6.86 21.81
C GLU A 332 -13.85 8.26 22.17
N ASP A 333 -12.54 8.45 22.00
CA ASP A 333 -11.77 9.69 22.21
C ASP A 333 -12.15 10.87 21.29
N GLY A 334 -13.26 10.76 20.56
CA GLY A 334 -13.73 11.75 19.59
C GLY A 334 -12.96 11.79 18.26
N THR A 335 -11.88 11.02 18.07
CA THR A 335 -11.15 10.99 16.79
C THR A 335 -12.01 10.38 15.68
N LYS A 336 -12.04 11.00 14.50
CA LYS A 336 -12.75 10.44 13.34
C LYS A 336 -11.99 9.22 12.79
N PRO A 337 -12.67 8.09 12.48
CA PRO A 337 -12.03 6.94 11.83
C PRO A 337 -11.55 7.29 10.41
N VAL A 338 -10.60 6.54 9.87
CA VAL A 338 -10.30 6.54 8.42
C VAL A 338 -11.37 5.66 7.78
N VAL A 339 -12.14 6.19 6.82
CA VAL A 339 -13.22 5.43 6.21
C VAL A 339 -12.82 5.04 4.79
N LEU A 340 -12.69 3.74 4.57
CA LEU A 340 -12.33 3.15 3.29
C LEU A 340 -13.58 2.57 2.62
N LEU A 341 -13.67 2.72 1.30
CA LEU A 341 -14.63 2.01 0.47
C LEU A 341 -13.97 0.73 -0.05
N TYR A 342 -14.49 -0.43 0.35
CA TYR A 342 -14.10 -1.70 -0.27
C TYR A 342 -14.99 -1.99 -1.47
N ARG A 343 -14.35 -2.17 -2.62
CA ARG A 343 -14.91 -2.80 -3.82
C ARG A 343 -14.20 -4.16 -3.97
N PRO A 344 -14.77 -5.19 -4.61
CA PRO A 344 -14.11 -6.50 -4.73
C PRO A 344 -12.66 -6.40 -5.24
N GLY A 345 -11.70 -6.72 -4.38
CA GLY A 345 -10.25 -6.62 -4.65
C GLY A 345 -9.62 -5.23 -4.62
N HIS A 346 -10.30 -4.19 -4.11
CA HIS A 346 -9.79 -2.80 -4.16
C HIS A 346 -10.30 -1.89 -3.03
N TYR A 347 -9.45 -0.97 -2.59
CA TYR A 347 -9.76 0.04 -1.57
C TYR A 347 -9.57 1.48 -2.09
N ASP A 348 -10.54 2.33 -1.80
CA ASP A 348 -10.49 3.78 -1.98
C ASP A 348 -10.81 4.48 -0.64
N THR A 349 -10.54 5.78 -0.48
CA THR A 349 -10.95 6.54 0.71
C THR A 349 -12.28 7.26 0.46
N LEU A 350 -13.22 7.21 1.43
CA LEU A 350 -14.45 8.02 1.41
C LEU A 350 -14.21 9.37 2.08
N GLU A 351 -14.72 10.43 1.44
CA GLU A 351 -14.53 11.82 1.85
C GLU A 351 -15.88 12.50 2.13
N GLU A 352 -15.98 13.24 3.24
CA GLU A 352 -17.19 14.01 3.60
C GLU A 352 -17.46 15.18 2.63
N LYS A 353 -16.44 15.64 1.88
CA LYS A 353 -16.47 16.83 1.02
C LYS A 353 -15.58 16.65 -0.21
N LEU A 354 -15.83 17.44 -1.26
CA LEU A 354 -14.97 17.49 -2.46
C LEU A 354 -13.67 18.27 -2.25
N GLU A 355 -13.68 19.23 -1.31
CA GLU A 355 -12.52 20.01 -0.91
C GLU A 355 -12.08 19.52 0.48
N ALA A 356 -10.82 19.08 0.57
CA ALA A 356 -10.13 18.68 1.79
C ALA A 356 -9.28 19.85 2.31
#